data_AF-A0A6F9AHE5-F1
#
_entry.id   AF-A0A6F9AHE5-F1
#
_cell.length_a   1.000
_cell.length_b   1.000
_cell.length_c   1.000
_cell.angle_alpha   90.00
_cell.angle_beta   90.00
_cell.angle_gamma   90.00
#
_symmetry.space_group_name_H-M   'P 1'
#
loop_
_entity.id
_entity.type
_entity.pdbx_description
1 polymer ?
#
loop_
_entity_poly.entity_id
_entity_poly.type
_entity_poly.pdbx_seq_one_letter_code
_entity_poly.pdbx_strand_id
1 'polypeptide(L)'
;MSGYLKVLRSLSRSAAILSKTPAVLAAAATCQSLQQRNYGDKRIQVSQPVVEMDGDEMTRIIWEFIKEKVLNWDQWRRLILSNVDVELKYYDLGLPYRDQTDDQVTIDSAIATQKYNVAVKCATITPDEQRVEEFKLKKMWKSPNGTIRNILGGTVFREPIICKNIPRLVPGWTQPITIGRHAFGDQYRATDFVISQPGTFKMVFSPTDGSKGQEWEVYKFPGGGCGMGMYNTDESISGFAHSCFQYAIGKKWPLYLSTKNTILKAYDGRFKDIFEEIYQALVFVAFYDLYNLNLLRSKILVVSSWFMWVLTYSLYCVMHCTLGM
;
A
#
# COMPACT_ATOMS: atom_id res chain seq x y z
N MET A 1 -45.79 44.58 32.32
CA MET A 1 -47.04 44.97 33.02
C MET A 1 -48.17 44.14 32.43
N SER A 2 -48.92 43.47 33.31
CA SER A 2 -50.09 42.65 32.99
C SER A 2 -51.34 43.53 32.80
N GLY A 3 -52.31 43.09 31.99
CA GLY A 3 -53.64 43.69 31.89
C GLY A 3 -54.33 43.30 30.57
N TYR A 4 -55.09 42.20 30.50
CA TYR A 4 -56.52 41.99 30.85
C TYR A 4 -57.57 42.65 29.92
N LEU A 5 -58.63 41.84 29.67
CA LEU A 5 -60.00 42.10 29.16
C LEU A 5 -60.20 42.01 27.62
N LYS A 6 -60.95 41.04 27.07
CA LYS A 6 -62.42 40.79 27.09
C LYS A 6 -63.19 42.05 26.61
N VAL A 7 -64.14 42.05 25.66
CA VAL A 7 -65.26 41.11 25.44
C VAL A 7 -66.17 41.57 24.26
N LEU A 8 -67.01 40.65 23.72
CA LEU A 8 -68.32 40.82 23.01
C LEU A 8 -68.30 41.51 21.63
N ARG A 9 -69.21 41.31 20.64
CA ARG A 9 -70.52 40.67 20.37
C ARG A 9 -70.58 40.62 18.80
N SER A 10 -71.37 39.84 18.05
CA SER A 10 -72.79 39.52 18.15
C SER A 10 -73.18 38.36 17.21
N LEU A 11 -74.06 37.52 17.72
CA LEU A 11 -75.21 36.84 17.10
C LEU A 11 -75.60 37.23 15.65
N SER A 12 -75.80 36.22 14.82
CA SER A 12 -77.08 36.02 14.12
C SER A 12 -77.30 34.53 13.83
N ARG A 13 -78.45 34.01 14.28
CA ARG A 13 -78.99 32.70 13.92
C ARG A 13 -79.89 32.87 12.71
N SER A 14 -79.82 31.97 11.76
CA SER A 14 -80.96 31.63 10.89
C SER A 14 -80.83 30.16 10.50
N ALA A 15 -81.84 29.39 10.88
CA ALA A 15 -81.99 27.98 10.58
C ALA A 15 -82.75 27.83 9.25
N ALA A 16 -82.35 26.86 8.42
CA ALA A 16 -83.17 26.35 7.33
C ALA A 16 -82.92 24.85 7.12
N ILE A 17 -83.86 24.05 7.64
CA ILE A 17 -84.57 22.92 7.02
C ILE A 17 -83.74 21.83 6.29
N LEU A 18 -83.83 20.62 6.83
CA LEU A 18 -83.43 19.35 6.21
C LEU A 18 -84.22 19.05 4.92
N SER A 19 -83.54 18.55 3.90
CA SER A 19 -84.13 17.68 2.86
C SER A 19 -83.47 16.30 2.90
N LYS A 20 -84.29 15.25 2.82
CA LYS A 20 -83.90 13.83 2.78
C LYS A 20 -83.84 13.36 1.32
N THR A 21 -82.73 12.74 0.92
CA THR A 21 -82.70 11.66 -0.09
C THR A 21 -81.42 10.84 0.10
N PRO A 22 -81.44 9.51 -0.16
CA PRO A 22 -80.35 8.61 0.21
C PRO A 22 -79.30 8.53 -0.89
N ALA A 23 -78.05 8.85 -0.58
CA ALA A 23 -76.92 8.59 -1.46
C ALA A 23 -76.36 7.19 -1.18
N VAL A 24 -76.49 6.29 -2.15
CA VAL A 24 -75.76 5.02 -2.24
C VAL A 24 -74.58 5.24 -3.21
N LEU A 25 -73.45 4.57 -2.92
CA LEU A 25 -72.13 4.53 -3.60
C LEU A 25 -71.07 5.48 -2.98
N ALA A 26 -69.84 5.05 -2.69
CA ALA A 26 -69.09 3.88 -3.14
C ALA A 26 -68.17 3.35 -2.03
N ALA A 27 -67.85 2.05 -2.06
CA ALA A 27 -66.79 1.48 -1.24
C ALA A 27 -65.48 2.23 -1.53
N ALA A 28 -64.86 2.77 -0.48
CA ALA A 28 -63.54 3.35 -0.59
C ALA A 28 -62.60 2.28 -1.14
N ALA A 29 -62.17 2.46 -2.39
CA ALA A 29 -61.10 1.67 -2.96
C ALA A 29 -59.88 1.93 -2.08
N THR A 30 -59.56 0.95 -1.21
CA THR A 30 -58.27 0.87 -0.54
C THR A 30 -57.23 0.83 -1.63
N CYS A 31 -56.69 1.99 -1.95
CA CYS A 31 -55.49 2.13 -2.75
C CYS A 31 -54.37 1.53 -1.89
N GLN A 32 -54.21 0.21 -1.98
CA GLN A 32 -53.00 -0.44 -1.51
C GLN A 32 -51.90 0.10 -2.41
N SER A 33 -51.23 1.16 -1.96
CA SER A 33 -49.91 1.45 -2.48
C SER A 33 -49.10 0.21 -2.14
N LEU A 34 -48.89 -0.64 -3.15
CA LEU A 34 -47.86 -1.65 -3.10
C LEU A 34 -46.59 -0.84 -2.88
N GLN A 35 -46.13 -0.79 -1.63
CA GLN A 35 -44.79 -0.34 -1.31
C GLN A 35 -43.87 -1.30 -2.07
N GLN A 36 -43.46 -0.91 -3.28
CA GLN A 36 -42.28 -1.46 -3.91
C GLN A 36 -41.13 -1.12 -2.99
N ARG A 37 -40.88 -2.03 -2.04
CA ARG A 37 -39.65 -2.02 -1.27
C ARG A 37 -38.56 -2.29 -2.31
N ASN A 38 -37.82 -1.26 -2.67
CA ASN A 38 -36.57 -1.42 -3.39
C ASN A 38 -35.64 -2.24 -2.49
N TYR A 39 -35.65 -3.56 -2.69
CA TYR A 39 -34.62 -4.47 -2.19
C TYR A 39 -33.37 -4.40 -3.09
N GLY A 40 -33.07 -3.21 -3.62
CA GLY A 40 -31.83 -2.96 -4.34
C GLY A 40 -30.67 -3.31 -3.42
N ASP A 41 -29.70 -4.03 -3.98
CA ASP A 41 -28.47 -4.36 -3.27
C ASP A 41 -27.85 -3.06 -2.73
N LYS A 42 -27.71 -2.97 -1.41
CA LYS A 42 -27.14 -1.78 -0.74
C LYS A 42 -25.61 -1.77 -0.80
N ARG A 43 -25.01 -2.81 -1.37
CA ARG A 43 -23.55 -2.91 -1.51
C ARG A 43 -23.03 -1.94 -2.55
N ILE A 44 -21.88 -1.35 -2.24
CA ILE A 44 -21.10 -0.51 -3.14
C ILE A 44 -20.63 -1.39 -4.30
N GLN A 45 -21.06 -1.05 -5.51
CA GLN A 45 -20.71 -1.77 -6.72
C GLN A 45 -19.28 -1.42 -7.15
N VAL A 46 -18.42 -2.42 -7.32
CA VAL A 46 -17.03 -2.24 -7.79
C VAL A 46 -16.93 -2.79 -9.21
N SER A 47 -16.44 -1.95 -10.13
CA SER A 47 -16.43 -2.26 -11.57
C SER A 47 -15.28 -3.16 -12.02
N GLN A 48 -14.24 -3.31 -11.21
CA GLN A 48 -13.04 -4.09 -11.53
C GLN A 48 -12.70 -5.04 -10.37
N PRO A 49 -12.15 -6.22 -10.67
CA PRO A 49 -11.80 -7.17 -9.62
C PRO A 49 -10.58 -6.72 -8.81
N VAL A 50 -10.44 -7.29 -7.62
CA VAL A 50 -9.24 -7.16 -6.78
C VAL A 50 -8.61 -8.53 -6.60
N VAL A 51 -7.29 -8.61 -6.71
CA VAL A 51 -6.54 -9.84 -6.40
C VAL A 51 -6.48 -10.01 -4.89
N GLU A 52 -6.90 -11.17 -4.41
CA GLU A 52 -6.83 -11.54 -3.00
C GLU A 52 -5.76 -12.61 -2.83
N MET A 53 -4.78 -12.33 -1.98
CA MET A 53 -3.72 -13.26 -1.61
C MET A 53 -3.89 -13.64 -0.14
N ASP A 54 -4.33 -14.87 0.11
CA ASP A 54 -4.52 -15.39 1.47
C ASP A 54 -3.17 -15.70 2.14
N GLY A 55 -3.20 -16.06 3.43
CA GLY A 55 -2.00 -16.19 4.24
C GLY A 55 -2.05 -17.31 5.26
N ASP A 56 -1.27 -17.14 6.32
CA ASP A 56 -0.96 -18.17 7.30
C ASP A 56 -1.35 -17.74 8.74
N GLU A 57 -1.36 -18.73 9.64
CA GLU A 57 -1.48 -18.58 11.10
C GLU A 57 -2.64 -17.67 11.54
N MET A 58 -2.41 -16.81 12.54
CA MET A 58 -3.42 -15.90 13.08
C MET A 58 -3.93 -14.91 12.05
N THR A 59 -3.09 -14.51 11.09
CA THR A 59 -3.48 -13.55 10.07
C THR A 59 -4.50 -14.13 9.11
N ARG A 60 -4.44 -15.44 8.79
CA ARG A 60 -5.47 -16.12 7.98
C ARG A 60 -6.84 -16.08 8.65
N ILE A 61 -6.89 -16.35 9.96
CA ILE A 61 -8.13 -16.33 10.75
C ILE A 61 -8.72 -14.90 10.78
N ILE A 62 -7.88 -13.90 11.04
CA ILE A 62 -8.31 -12.49 11.04
C ILE A 62 -8.77 -12.05 9.65
N TRP A 63 -8.10 -12.53 8.59
CA TRP A 63 -8.45 -12.21 7.20
C TRP A 63 -9.85 -12.70 6.83
N GLU A 64 -10.19 -13.94 7.18
CA GLU A 64 -11.54 -14.50 7.02
C GLU A 64 -12.59 -13.65 7.76
N PHE A 65 -12.28 -13.20 8.98
CA PHE A 65 -13.16 -12.31 9.75
C PHE A 65 -13.38 -10.94 9.08
N ILE A 66 -12.34 -10.34 8.49
CA ILE A 66 -12.43 -9.07 7.76
C ILE A 66 -13.29 -9.23 6.50
N LYS A 67 -13.16 -10.37 5.81
CA LYS A 67 -13.82 -10.66 4.53
C LYS A 67 -15.28 -11.07 4.66
N GLU A 68 -15.57 -12.14 5.42
CA GLU A 68 -16.82 -12.90 5.30
C GLU A 68 -17.87 -12.63 6.40
N LYS A 69 -17.83 -13.30 7.57
CA LYS A 69 -19.02 -13.45 8.46
C LYS A 69 -18.73 -14.28 9.76
N VAL A 70 -19.13 -13.90 11.01
CA VAL A 70 -20.32 -14.15 11.94
C VAL A 70 -20.61 -15.56 12.54
N LEU A 71 -20.85 -15.61 13.87
CA LEU A 71 -21.90 -16.43 14.57
C LEU A 71 -22.55 -15.68 15.81
N ASN A 72 -23.85 -15.32 15.68
CA ASN A 72 -24.98 -15.05 16.65
C ASN A 72 -24.85 -14.06 17.85
N TRP A 73 -25.86 -13.28 18.33
CA TRP A 73 -27.25 -13.01 17.90
C TRP A 73 -27.76 -11.56 18.09
N ASP A 74 -26.99 -10.54 18.55
CA ASP A 74 -27.66 -9.22 18.80
C ASP A 74 -27.00 -7.91 18.34
N GLN A 75 -25.76 -7.91 17.81
CA GLN A 75 -25.32 -6.81 16.91
C GLN A 75 -23.96 -7.10 16.29
N TRP A 76 -23.93 -7.36 14.98
CA TRP A 76 -22.72 -7.71 14.24
C TRP A 76 -22.67 -6.99 12.90
N ARG A 77 -21.59 -6.26 12.62
CA ARG A 77 -21.31 -5.62 11.32
C ARG A 77 -20.12 -6.32 10.65
N ARG A 78 -20.37 -6.95 9.49
CA ARG A 78 -19.33 -7.44 8.56
C ARG A 78 -18.64 -6.22 7.91
N LEU A 79 -17.35 -6.31 7.61
CA LEU A 79 -16.58 -5.14 7.15
C LEU A 79 -16.63 -4.95 5.64
N ILE A 80 -16.25 -5.96 4.84
CA ILE A 80 -16.11 -5.81 3.38
C ILE A 80 -17.30 -6.35 2.59
N LEU A 81 -17.47 -7.67 2.44
CA LEU A 81 -18.40 -8.26 1.47
C LEU A 81 -19.90 -7.97 1.75
N SER A 82 -20.25 -7.52 2.95
CA SER A 82 -21.61 -7.06 3.26
C SER A 82 -21.94 -5.66 2.77
N ASN A 83 -20.90 -4.85 2.53
CA ASN A 83 -21.03 -3.44 2.18
C ASN A 83 -20.49 -3.18 0.77
N VAL A 84 -19.72 -4.10 0.20
CA VAL A 84 -19.05 -3.95 -1.09
C VAL A 84 -19.29 -5.20 -1.94
N ASP A 85 -19.77 -4.98 -3.17
CA ASP A 85 -19.90 -6.00 -4.20
C ASP A 85 -18.70 -5.91 -5.12
N VAL A 86 -17.68 -6.72 -4.82
CA VAL A 86 -16.40 -6.75 -5.51
C VAL A 86 -16.07 -8.18 -5.92
N GLU A 87 -15.62 -8.35 -7.15
CA GLU A 87 -15.08 -9.62 -7.61
C GLU A 87 -13.67 -9.81 -7.04
N LEU A 88 -13.45 -10.90 -6.30
CA LEU A 88 -12.13 -11.25 -5.76
C LEU A 88 -11.50 -12.37 -6.59
N LYS A 89 -10.31 -12.11 -7.14
CA LYS A 89 -9.48 -13.15 -7.76
C LYS A 89 -8.62 -13.77 -6.66
N TYR A 90 -9.10 -14.88 -6.11
CA TYR A 90 -8.52 -15.53 -4.95
C TYR A 90 -7.31 -16.41 -5.30
N TYR A 91 -6.23 -16.24 -4.53
CA TYR A 91 -5.02 -17.05 -4.55
C TYR A 91 -4.64 -17.41 -3.12
N ASP A 92 -4.58 -18.70 -2.80
CA ASP A 92 -4.14 -19.15 -1.48
C ASP A 92 -2.61 -19.15 -1.40
N LEU A 93 -2.01 -18.18 -0.71
CA LEU A 93 -0.56 -18.18 -0.48
C LEU A 93 -0.18 -18.81 0.87
N GLY A 94 -1.12 -19.52 1.51
CA GLY A 94 -0.85 -20.36 2.66
C GLY A 94 0.26 -21.38 2.34
N LEU A 95 1.16 -21.58 3.30
CA LEU A 95 2.34 -22.42 3.16
C LEU A 95 2.02 -23.84 2.63
N PRO A 96 0.95 -24.54 3.08
CA PRO A 96 0.60 -25.85 2.53
C PRO A 96 0.26 -25.83 1.03
N TYR A 97 -0.49 -24.82 0.57
CA TYR A 97 -0.88 -24.72 -0.85
C TYR A 97 0.28 -24.26 -1.74
N ARG A 98 1.16 -23.39 -1.20
CA ARG A 98 2.43 -23.08 -1.87
C ARG A 98 3.30 -24.31 -2.05
N ASP A 99 3.44 -25.13 -1.01
CA ASP A 99 4.21 -26.39 -1.13
C ASP A 99 3.57 -27.37 -2.12
N GLN A 100 2.24 -27.50 -2.10
CA GLN A 100 1.49 -28.34 -3.03
C GLN A 100 1.73 -27.93 -4.49
N THR A 101 1.71 -26.62 -4.78
CA THR A 101 1.83 -26.05 -6.13
C THR A 101 3.27 -25.73 -6.56
N ASP A 102 4.26 -26.17 -5.79
CA ASP A 102 5.67 -25.87 -6.02
C ASP A 102 5.97 -24.35 -6.11
N ASP A 103 5.25 -23.56 -5.30
CA ASP A 103 5.25 -22.09 -5.21
C ASP A 103 4.74 -21.36 -6.46
N GLN A 104 4.14 -22.08 -7.42
CA GLN A 104 3.58 -21.49 -8.64
C GLN A 104 2.42 -20.52 -8.35
N VAL A 105 1.60 -20.82 -7.32
CA VAL A 105 0.50 -19.92 -6.91
C VAL A 105 0.98 -18.51 -6.55
N THR A 106 2.19 -18.39 -5.99
CA THR A 106 2.80 -17.10 -5.66
C THR A 106 3.08 -16.30 -6.92
N ILE A 107 3.61 -16.94 -7.96
CA ILE A 107 3.90 -16.31 -9.26
C ILE A 107 2.60 -15.91 -9.95
N ASP A 108 1.62 -16.81 -9.99
CA ASP A 108 0.33 -16.59 -10.63
C ASP A 108 -0.42 -15.41 -10.01
N SER A 109 -0.37 -15.27 -8.68
CA SER A 109 -0.96 -14.14 -7.96
C SER A 109 -0.31 -12.80 -8.32
N ALA A 110 0.99 -12.77 -8.56
CA ALA A 110 1.71 -11.57 -8.97
C ALA A 110 1.35 -11.18 -10.43
N ILE A 111 1.28 -12.16 -11.33
CA ILE A 111 0.85 -11.94 -12.73
C ILE A 111 -0.61 -11.44 -12.76
N ALA A 112 -1.48 -12.02 -11.94
CA ALA A 112 -2.85 -11.52 -11.80
C ALA A 112 -2.89 -10.07 -11.31
N THR A 113 -1.97 -9.69 -10.42
CA THR A 113 -1.86 -8.32 -9.93
C THR A 113 -1.43 -7.37 -11.05
N GLN A 114 -0.53 -7.78 -11.95
CA GLN A 114 -0.19 -6.98 -13.15
C GLN A 114 -1.42 -6.80 -14.06
N LYS A 115 -2.24 -7.84 -14.19
CA LYS A 115 -3.46 -7.80 -15.03
C LYS A 115 -4.57 -6.93 -14.44
N TYR A 116 -4.78 -6.98 -13.13
CA TYR A 116 -5.91 -6.35 -12.44
C TYR A 116 -5.53 -5.12 -11.59
N ASN A 117 -4.25 -4.73 -11.59
CA ASN A 117 -3.64 -3.57 -10.93
C ASN A 117 -3.64 -3.54 -9.40
N VAL A 118 -4.64 -4.12 -8.74
CA VAL A 118 -4.82 -4.02 -7.28
C VAL A 118 -4.80 -5.39 -6.63
N ALA A 119 -3.98 -5.53 -5.59
CA ALA A 119 -3.94 -6.72 -4.74
C ALA A 119 -4.04 -6.36 -3.26
N VAL A 120 -4.70 -7.22 -2.49
CA VAL A 120 -4.70 -7.23 -1.03
C VAL A 120 -4.09 -8.55 -0.57
N LYS A 121 -3.13 -8.47 0.37
CA LYS A 121 -2.34 -9.63 0.76
C LYS A 121 -2.30 -9.81 2.28
N CYS A 122 -2.59 -11.03 2.71
CA CYS A 122 -2.42 -11.50 4.07
C CYS A 122 -0.95 -11.87 4.38
N ALA A 123 -0.55 -11.88 5.65
CA ALA A 123 0.81 -12.24 6.03
C ALA A 123 1.04 -13.75 5.79
N THR A 124 2.25 -14.09 5.35
CA THR A 124 2.61 -15.46 4.92
C THR A 124 3.92 -15.88 5.55
N ILE A 125 4.04 -17.15 5.93
CA ILE A 125 5.27 -17.74 6.46
C ILE A 125 6.36 -17.73 5.38
N THR A 126 7.57 -17.32 5.72
CA THR A 126 8.76 -17.64 4.92
C THR A 126 9.48 -18.76 5.67
N PRO A 127 9.51 -20.00 5.15
CA PRO A 127 9.98 -21.14 5.92
C PRO A 127 11.49 -21.09 6.13
N ASP A 128 11.91 -21.37 7.36
CA ASP A 128 13.27 -21.71 7.76
C ASP A 128 13.39 -23.23 7.97
N GLU A 129 14.52 -23.72 8.48
CA GLU A 129 14.76 -25.14 8.73
C GLU A 129 13.70 -25.75 9.65
N GLN A 130 13.27 -25.01 10.68
CA GLN A 130 12.25 -25.48 11.63
C GLN A 130 10.88 -25.60 10.95
N ARG A 131 10.50 -24.62 10.13
CA ARG A 131 9.23 -24.68 9.39
C ARG A 131 9.22 -25.76 8.32
N VAL A 132 10.37 -26.10 7.72
CA VAL A 132 10.50 -27.25 6.80
C VAL A 132 10.17 -28.55 7.52
N GLU A 133 10.66 -28.74 8.75
CA GLU A 133 10.36 -29.92 9.57
C GLU A 133 8.90 -29.94 10.03
N GLU A 134 8.39 -28.83 10.56
CA GLU A 134 7.03 -28.69 11.09
C GLU A 134 5.97 -29.00 10.03
N PHE A 135 6.10 -28.44 8.83
CA PHE A 135 5.13 -28.59 7.74
C PHE A 135 5.47 -29.70 6.76
N LYS A 136 6.60 -30.41 6.94
CA LYS A 136 7.11 -31.46 6.04
C LYS A 136 7.22 -30.98 4.59
N LEU A 137 7.81 -29.81 4.40
CA LEU A 137 7.89 -29.15 3.10
C LEU A 137 8.82 -29.89 2.14
N LYS A 138 8.52 -29.84 0.83
CA LYS A 138 9.39 -30.38 -0.21
C LYS A 138 10.75 -29.69 -0.25
N LYS A 139 10.77 -28.39 0.02
CA LYS A 139 11.97 -27.54 0.09
C LYS A 139 11.72 -26.29 0.92
N MET A 140 12.80 -25.58 1.25
CA MET A 140 12.73 -24.25 1.84
C MET A 140 12.33 -23.22 0.77
N TRP A 141 11.03 -22.96 0.66
CA TRP A 141 10.48 -22.00 -0.31
C TRP A 141 10.93 -20.56 -0.04
N LYS A 142 11.10 -19.78 -1.11
CA LYS A 142 11.44 -18.35 -0.99
C LYS A 142 10.28 -17.56 -0.39
N SER A 143 10.56 -16.35 0.09
CA SER A 143 9.52 -15.46 0.63
C SER A 143 8.54 -15.05 -0.48
N PRO A 144 7.22 -15.25 -0.30
CA PRO A 144 6.22 -14.80 -1.27
C PRO A 144 6.31 -13.30 -1.55
N ASN A 145 6.58 -12.51 -0.51
CA ASN A 145 6.75 -11.07 -0.64
C ASN A 145 7.92 -10.70 -1.56
N GLY A 146 9.03 -11.46 -1.50
CA GLY A 146 10.18 -11.27 -2.38
C GLY A 146 9.85 -11.60 -3.83
N THR A 147 9.20 -12.75 -4.06
CA THR A 147 8.76 -13.18 -5.40
C THR A 147 7.81 -12.17 -6.03
N ILE A 148 6.77 -11.73 -5.32
CA ILE A 148 5.80 -10.75 -5.82
C ILE A 148 6.48 -9.42 -6.15
N ARG A 149 7.35 -8.91 -5.26
CA ARG A 149 8.09 -7.66 -5.51
C ARG A 149 9.03 -7.76 -6.71
N ASN A 150 9.66 -8.92 -6.93
CA ASN A 150 10.53 -9.13 -8.08
C ASN A 150 9.75 -9.12 -9.40
N ILE A 151 8.51 -9.60 -9.39
CA ILE A 151 7.64 -9.63 -10.59
C ILE A 151 7.02 -8.25 -10.84
N LEU A 152 6.52 -7.58 -9.80
CA LEU A 152 5.84 -6.30 -9.92
C LEU A 152 6.81 -5.11 -10.04
N GLY A 153 7.98 -5.22 -9.43
CA GLY A 153 8.85 -4.06 -9.18
C GLY A 153 8.22 -3.05 -8.21
N GLY A 154 8.83 -1.86 -8.16
CA GLY A 154 8.26 -0.70 -7.50
C GLY A 154 8.74 -0.42 -6.06
N THR A 155 7.92 0.36 -5.35
CA THR A 155 8.27 0.99 -4.08
C THR A 155 7.30 0.57 -2.99
N VAL A 156 7.82 0.15 -1.84
CA VAL A 156 6.98 -0.20 -0.69
C VAL A 156 6.90 0.98 0.26
N PHE A 157 5.74 1.63 0.34
CA PHE A 157 5.47 2.68 1.32
C PHE A 157 4.96 2.09 2.63
N ARG A 158 5.56 2.49 3.75
CA ARG A 158 5.14 2.11 5.11
C ARG A 158 4.82 3.37 5.91
N GLU A 159 3.62 3.44 6.44
CA GLU A 159 3.09 4.59 7.19
C GLU A 159 2.42 4.09 8.48
N PRO A 160 2.61 4.75 9.63
CA PRO A 160 1.97 4.34 10.88
C PRO A 160 0.49 4.75 10.91
N ILE A 161 -0.34 3.92 11.53
CA ILE A 161 -1.72 4.29 11.90
C ILE A 161 -1.70 4.94 13.28
N ILE A 162 -1.96 6.25 13.34
CA ILE A 162 -1.85 7.03 14.58
C ILE A 162 -3.15 6.97 15.39
N CYS A 163 -3.06 6.50 16.63
CA CYS A 163 -4.15 6.52 17.60
C CYS A 163 -3.89 7.60 18.66
N LYS A 164 -4.85 8.52 18.87
CA LYS A 164 -4.69 9.68 19.78
C LYS A 164 -4.37 9.28 21.23
N ASN A 165 -4.83 8.12 21.66
CA ASN A 165 -4.69 7.58 23.01
C ASN A 165 -3.48 6.67 23.19
N ILE A 166 -2.64 6.46 22.16
CA ILE A 166 -1.45 5.63 22.26
C ILE A 166 -0.21 6.54 22.27
N PRO A 167 0.54 6.61 23.38
CA PRO A 167 1.81 7.34 23.43
C PRO A 167 2.81 6.78 22.43
N ARG A 168 3.61 7.66 21.84
CA ARG A 168 4.67 7.28 20.89
C ARG A 168 5.99 7.15 21.61
N LEU A 169 6.83 6.23 21.13
CA LEU A 169 8.18 6.01 21.67
C LEU A 169 9.04 7.28 21.61
N VAL A 170 8.91 8.05 20.53
CA VAL A 170 9.54 9.37 20.39
C VAL A 170 8.44 10.43 20.51
N PRO A 171 8.35 11.14 21.65
CA PRO A 171 7.24 12.07 21.91
C PRO A 171 7.14 13.22 20.89
N GLY A 172 8.30 13.67 20.38
CA GLY A 172 8.39 14.76 19.40
C GLY A 172 7.86 14.43 18.01
N TRP A 173 7.62 13.15 17.67
CA TRP A 173 7.00 12.77 16.40
C TRP A 173 5.50 13.02 16.45
N THR A 174 5.08 14.25 16.22
CA THR A 174 3.66 14.64 16.26
C THR A 174 2.90 14.31 14.97
N GLN A 175 3.62 14.08 13.87
CA GLN A 175 3.08 13.72 12.56
C GLN A 175 3.61 12.35 12.12
N PRO A 176 2.87 11.62 11.26
CA PRO A 176 3.34 10.35 10.70
C PRO A 176 4.59 10.55 9.81
N ILE A 177 5.44 9.52 9.79
CA ILE A 177 6.57 9.39 8.88
C ILE A 177 6.26 8.25 7.93
N THR A 178 6.41 8.49 6.63
CA THR A 178 6.23 7.47 5.59
C THR A 178 7.58 7.11 5.00
N ILE A 179 7.90 5.81 5.02
CA ILE A 179 9.14 5.28 4.45
C ILE A 179 8.80 4.64 3.11
N GLY A 180 9.35 5.19 2.02
CA GLY A 180 9.39 4.56 0.72
C GLY A 180 10.64 3.69 0.60
N ARG A 181 10.47 2.37 0.63
CA ARG A 181 11.58 1.41 0.49
C ARG A 181 11.71 0.96 -0.96
N HIS A 182 12.91 1.03 -1.51
CA HIS A 182 13.23 0.42 -2.80
C HIS A 182 13.21 -1.12 -2.67
N ALA A 183 12.38 -1.78 -3.47
CA ALA A 183 12.08 -3.20 -3.32
C ALA A 183 12.76 -4.08 -4.39
N PHE A 184 13.92 -3.67 -4.89
CA PHE A 184 14.64 -4.35 -5.96
C PHE A 184 16.16 -4.27 -5.78
N GLY A 185 16.87 -5.34 -6.14
CA GLY A 185 18.33 -5.38 -6.16
C GLY A 185 18.97 -5.46 -4.77
N ASP A 186 20.17 -4.89 -4.67
CA ASP A 186 20.97 -4.76 -3.45
C ASP A 186 21.15 -6.10 -2.71
N GLN A 187 21.14 -6.12 -1.38
CA GLN A 187 21.38 -7.34 -0.60
C GLN A 187 20.31 -8.41 -0.84
N TYR A 188 19.10 -8.01 -1.26
CA TYR A 188 17.99 -8.94 -1.50
C TYR A 188 18.19 -9.78 -2.77
N ARG A 189 19.14 -9.41 -3.64
CA ARG A 189 19.55 -10.16 -4.83
C ARG A 189 21.07 -10.29 -4.95
N ALA A 190 21.77 -10.23 -3.82
CA ALA A 190 23.20 -10.45 -3.78
C ALA A 190 23.54 -11.93 -4.01
N THR A 191 24.76 -12.17 -4.46
CA THR A 191 25.40 -13.50 -4.38
C THR A 191 26.53 -13.39 -3.37
N ASP A 192 26.49 -14.23 -2.34
CA ASP A 192 27.47 -14.27 -1.27
C ASP A 192 28.05 -15.68 -1.08
N PHE A 193 29.24 -15.74 -0.48
CA PHE A 193 29.96 -17.00 -0.27
C PHE A 193 30.96 -16.88 0.88
N VAL A 194 31.26 -18.03 1.49
CA VAL A 194 32.30 -18.17 2.51
C VAL A 194 33.60 -18.61 1.84
N ILE A 195 34.71 -18.02 2.28
CA ILE A 195 36.06 -18.30 1.82
C ILE A 195 36.77 -19.07 2.92
N SER A 196 37.24 -20.28 2.63
CA SER A 196 37.92 -21.16 3.59
C SER A 196 39.45 -21.18 3.45
N GLN A 197 39.99 -20.58 2.39
CA GLN A 197 41.41 -20.63 2.05
C GLN A 197 41.90 -19.32 1.41
N PRO A 198 43.21 -19.05 1.41
CA PRO A 198 43.77 -17.86 0.77
C PRO A 198 43.43 -17.81 -0.74
N GLY A 199 43.18 -16.61 -1.27
CA GLY A 199 42.82 -16.44 -2.68
C GLY A 199 42.51 -14.99 -3.05
N THR A 200 42.37 -14.70 -4.35
CA THR A 200 42.00 -13.36 -4.84
C THR A 200 40.54 -13.33 -5.26
N PHE A 201 39.75 -12.43 -4.68
CA PHE A 201 38.38 -12.14 -5.10
C PHE A 201 38.38 -11.01 -6.13
N LYS A 202 37.76 -11.26 -7.28
CA LYS A 202 37.63 -10.30 -8.38
C LYS A 202 36.19 -10.21 -8.88
N MET A 203 35.84 -9.07 -9.45
CA MET A 203 34.61 -8.85 -10.21
C MET A 203 34.96 -8.70 -11.69
N VAL A 204 34.15 -9.29 -12.57
CA VAL A 204 34.31 -9.22 -14.02
C VAL A 204 33.00 -8.76 -14.64
N PHE A 205 33.06 -7.75 -15.51
CA PHE A 205 31.95 -7.30 -16.33
C PHE A 205 32.27 -7.55 -17.81
N SER A 206 31.39 -8.30 -18.48
CA SER A 206 31.53 -8.66 -19.89
C SER A 206 30.39 -8.02 -20.70
N PRO A 207 30.66 -6.96 -21.46
CA PRO A 207 29.68 -6.31 -22.31
C PRO A 207 29.11 -7.26 -23.36
N THR A 208 27.79 -7.18 -23.59
CA THR A 208 27.09 -8.01 -24.58
C THR A 208 27.36 -7.59 -26.02
N ASP A 209 27.77 -6.34 -26.24
CA ASP A 209 28.15 -5.78 -27.54
C ASP A 209 29.55 -6.23 -28.02
N GLY A 210 30.25 -7.05 -27.22
CA GLY A 210 31.60 -7.53 -27.53
C GLY A 210 32.71 -6.50 -27.29
N SER A 211 32.38 -5.33 -26.73
CA SER A 211 33.38 -4.35 -26.32
C SER A 211 34.25 -4.87 -25.17
N LYS A 212 35.38 -4.19 -24.91
CA LYS A 212 36.37 -4.65 -23.94
C LYS A 212 35.77 -4.74 -22.53
N GLY A 213 35.76 -5.95 -21.98
CA GLY A 213 35.36 -6.22 -20.61
C GLY A 213 36.23 -5.54 -19.55
N GLN A 214 35.70 -5.43 -18.35
CA GLN A 214 36.35 -4.79 -17.21
C GLN A 214 36.52 -5.81 -16.07
N GLU A 215 37.65 -5.74 -15.38
CA GLU A 215 37.98 -6.60 -14.25
C GLU A 215 38.48 -5.73 -13.10
N TRP A 216 37.99 -6.01 -11.89
CA TRP A 216 38.40 -5.33 -10.67
C TRP A 216 38.79 -6.37 -9.62
N GLU A 217 39.99 -6.23 -9.07
CA GLU A 217 40.36 -6.95 -7.86
C GLU A 217 39.68 -6.29 -6.65
N VAL A 218 38.90 -7.06 -5.91
CA VAL A 218 38.20 -6.59 -4.70
C VAL A 218 39.11 -6.72 -3.49
N TYR A 219 39.65 -7.92 -3.29
CA TYR A 219 40.53 -8.20 -2.16
C TYR A 219 41.33 -9.49 -2.39
N LYS A 220 42.55 -9.53 -1.83
CA LYS A 220 43.38 -10.72 -1.75
C LYS A 220 43.36 -11.27 -0.34
N PHE A 221 42.59 -12.34 -0.13
CA PHE A 221 42.42 -13.00 1.15
C PHE A 221 43.70 -13.76 1.54
N PRO A 222 44.32 -13.47 2.71
CA PRO A 222 45.44 -14.24 3.24
C PRO A 222 45.00 -15.51 3.98
N GLY A 223 43.69 -15.70 4.20
CA GLY A 223 43.07 -16.78 4.96
C GLY A 223 41.55 -16.79 4.77
N GLY A 224 40.79 -17.33 5.73
CA GLY A 224 39.33 -17.38 5.63
C GLY A 224 38.64 -16.01 5.61
N GLY A 225 37.40 -15.96 5.15
CA GLY A 225 36.59 -14.75 5.06
C GLY A 225 35.23 -14.97 4.40
N CYS A 226 34.62 -13.90 3.91
CA CYS A 226 33.41 -13.96 3.08
C CYS A 226 33.46 -12.89 1.98
N GLY A 227 32.75 -13.14 0.90
CA GLY A 227 32.61 -12.21 -0.22
C GLY A 227 31.14 -12.07 -0.62
N MET A 228 30.80 -10.92 -1.21
CA MET A 228 29.49 -10.71 -1.82
C MET A 228 29.59 -9.78 -3.03
N GLY A 229 28.68 -9.97 -3.98
CA GLY A 229 28.40 -9.05 -5.08
C GLY A 229 26.92 -8.70 -5.10
N MET A 230 26.60 -7.43 -5.34
CA MET A 230 25.22 -6.95 -5.48
C MET A 230 25.11 -5.96 -6.63
N TYR A 231 23.89 -5.71 -7.08
CA TYR A 231 23.63 -4.84 -8.22
C TYR A 231 22.28 -4.15 -8.10
N ASN A 232 22.13 -3.08 -8.87
CA ASN A 232 20.86 -2.44 -9.17
C ASN A 232 20.82 -2.02 -10.64
N THR A 233 19.70 -1.46 -11.09
CA THR A 233 19.51 -1.06 -12.49
C THR A 233 18.90 0.33 -12.56
N ASP A 234 19.36 1.17 -13.49
CA ASP A 234 18.84 2.53 -13.69
C ASP A 234 17.31 2.56 -13.83
N GLU A 235 16.72 1.65 -14.60
CA GLU A 235 15.26 1.54 -14.77
C GLU A 235 14.52 1.42 -13.42
N SER A 236 14.99 0.52 -12.55
CA SER A 236 14.41 0.31 -11.22
C SER A 236 14.60 1.53 -10.31
N ILE A 237 15.77 2.18 -10.37
CA ILE A 237 16.07 3.38 -9.60
C ILE A 237 15.17 4.54 -10.04
N SER A 238 15.01 4.75 -11.35
CA SER A 238 14.12 5.76 -11.91
C SER A 238 12.67 5.51 -11.51
N GLY A 239 12.20 4.25 -11.58
CA GLY A 239 10.85 3.87 -11.12
C GLY A 239 10.64 4.15 -9.62
N PHE A 240 11.65 3.87 -8.80
CA PHE A 240 11.65 4.21 -7.37
C PHE A 240 11.56 5.73 -7.14
N ALA A 241 12.36 6.52 -7.85
CA ALA A 241 12.34 7.98 -7.78
C ALA A 241 10.96 8.56 -8.16
N HIS A 242 10.41 8.14 -9.30
CA HIS A 242 9.09 8.59 -9.75
C HIS A 242 7.99 8.27 -8.74
N SER A 243 8.00 7.04 -8.19
CA SER A 243 7.04 6.63 -7.15
C SER A 243 7.11 7.53 -5.93
N CYS A 244 8.33 7.81 -5.44
CA CYS A 244 8.55 8.66 -4.27
C CYS A 244 8.12 10.11 -4.50
N PHE A 245 8.46 10.70 -5.65
CA PHE A 245 8.03 12.06 -5.99
C PHE A 245 6.51 12.16 -6.12
N GLN A 246 5.86 11.23 -6.83
CA GLN A 246 4.40 11.22 -6.97
C GLN A 246 3.71 11.09 -5.61
N TYR A 247 4.18 10.20 -4.74
CA TYR A 247 3.61 10.02 -3.41
C TYR A 247 3.80 11.26 -2.53
N ALA A 248 5.00 11.85 -2.53
CA ALA A 248 5.30 13.07 -1.78
C ALA A 248 4.45 14.27 -2.23
N ILE A 249 4.29 14.46 -3.54
CA ILE A 249 3.44 15.49 -4.13
C ILE A 249 1.97 15.28 -3.73
N GLY A 250 1.47 14.04 -3.82
CA GLY A 250 0.11 13.69 -3.41
C GLY A 250 -0.17 13.98 -1.93
N LYS A 251 0.81 13.71 -1.06
CA LYS A 251 0.76 14.02 0.38
C LYS A 251 1.05 15.50 0.70
N LYS A 252 1.58 16.27 -0.28
CA LYS A 252 2.11 17.62 -0.10
C LYS A 252 3.20 17.68 0.98
N TRP A 253 4.07 16.67 1.03
CA TRP A 253 5.15 16.55 2.00
C TRP A 253 6.52 16.69 1.34
N PRO A 254 7.54 17.14 2.08
CA PRO A 254 8.92 17.02 1.65
C PRO A 254 9.36 15.56 1.52
N LEU A 255 10.30 15.30 0.62
CA LEU A 255 10.92 14.00 0.39
C LEU A 255 12.44 14.08 0.67
N TYR A 256 12.95 13.05 1.30
CA TYR A 256 14.36 12.91 1.65
C TYR A 256 14.86 11.59 1.09
N LEU A 257 15.97 11.61 0.36
CA LEU A 257 16.72 10.43 -0.03
C LEU A 257 17.98 10.37 0.83
N SER A 258 18.27 9.20 1.42
CA SER A 258 19.53 8.95 2.11
C SER A 258 20.34 7.88 1.40
N THR A 259 21.62 8.17 1.16
CA THR A 259 22.59 7.25 0.59
C THR A 259 23.95 7.45 1.29
N LYS A 260 24.92 6.57 1.00
CA LYS A 260 26.31 6.67 1.45
C LYS A 260 27.27 6.91 0.27
N ASN A 261 26.89 7.81 -0.65
CA ASN A 261 27.67 8.16 -1.84
C ASN A 261 29.08 8.75 -1.56
N THR A 262 29.38 9.20 -0.34
CA THR A 262 30.74 9.60 0.02
C THR A 262 31.72 8.41 0.03
N ILE A 263 31.21 7.21 0.33
CA ILE A 263 31.94 5.93 0.34
C ILE A 263 31.66 5.16 -0.95
N LEU A 264 30.39 4.89 -1.26
CA LEU A 264 29.95 4.18 -2.46
C LEU A 264 29.78 5.16 -3.62
N LYS A 265 30.91 5.74 -4.07
CA LYS A 265 30.92 6.87 -5.01
C LYS A 265 30.18 6.60 -6.32
N ALA A 266 30.34 5.40 -6.89
CA ALA A 266 29.66 5.02 -8.11
C ALA A 266 28.24 4.51 -7.83
N TYR A 267 28.10 3.49 -6.98
CA TYR A 267 26.82 2.81 -6.73
C TYR A 267 25.75 3.77 -6.16
N ASP A 268 26.02 4.37 -5.00
CA ASP A 268 25.09 5.30 -4.36
C ASP A 268 25.10 6.69 -5.02
N GLY A 269 26.19 7.02 -5.74
CA GLY A 269 26.23 8.18 -6.61
C GLY A 269 25.18 8.09 -7.71
N ARG A 270 25.00 6.92 -8.33
CA ARG A 270 24.00 6.72 -9.38
C ARG A 270 22.57 6.94 -8.89
N PHE A 271 22.25 6.48 -7.67
CA PHE A 271 20.96 6.78 -7.04
C PHE A 271 20.74 8.28 -6.86
N LYS A 272 21.74 8.99 -6.31
CA LYS A 272 21.67 10.43 -6.12
C LYS A 272 21.45 11.15 -7.46
N ASP A 273 22.24 10.81 -8.46
CA ASP A 273 22.23 11.49 -9.75
C ASP A 273 20.90 11.28 -10.48
N ILE A 274 20.37 10.05 -10.51
CA ILE A 274 19.05 9.75 -11.12
C ILE A 274 17.92 10.53 -10.41
N PHE A 275 17.93 10.57 -9.07
CA PHE A 275 16.91 11.31 -8.32
C PHE A 275 16.98 12.81 -8.60
N GLU A 276 18.19 13.38 -8.69
CA GLU A 276 18.40 14.78 -9.03
C GLU A 276 17.95 15.09 -10.46
N GLU A 277 18.34 14.27 -11.44
CA GLU A 277 17.92 14.40 -12.84
C GLU A 277 16.39 14.42 -12.98
N ILE A 278 15.70 13.47 -12.35
CA ILE A 278 14.24 13.41 -12.37
C ILE A 278 13.62 14.60 -11.65
N TYR A 279 14.17 15.02 -10.51
CA TYR A 279 13.69 16.19 -9.79
C TYR A 279 13.76 17.46 -10.65
N GLN A 280 14.91 17.71 -11.28
CA GLN A 280 15.11 18.88 -12.14
C GLN A 280 14.16 18.86 -13.34
N ALA A 281 13.95 17.69 -13.96
CA ALA A 281 12.98 17.54 -15.04
C ALA A 281 11.54 17.85 -14.59
N LEU A 282 11.12 17.35 -13.42
CA LEU A 282 9.78 17.63 -12.87
C LEU A 282 9.59 19.12 -12.54
N VAL A 283 10.60 19.77 -11.96
CA VAL A 283 10.56 21.21 -11.67
C VAL A 283 10.44 22.02 -12.94
N PHE A 284 11.20 21.69 -13.98
CA PHE A 284 11.16 22.41 -15.25
C PHE A 284 9.77 22.35 -15.92
N VAL A 285 9.11 21.19 -15.90
CA VAL A 285 7.72 21.05 -16.39
C VAL A 285 6.75 21.91 -15.58
N ALA A 286 6.86 21.91 -14.25
CA ALA A 286 6.02 22.75 -13.39
C ALA A 286 6.27 24.27 -13.59
N PHE A 287 7.45 24.65 -14.08
CA PHE A 287 7.77 26.03 -14.44
C PHE A 287 7.12 26.48 -15.75
N TYR A 288 6.86 25.58 -16.70
CA TYR A 288 6.14 25.90 -17.94
C TYR A 288 4.63 26.07 -17.70
N ASP A 289 4.05 25.34 -16.74
CA ASP A 289 2.63 25.42 -16.36
C ASP A 289 2.31 26.53 -15.33
N LEU A 290 3.01 27.67 -15.43
CA LEU A 290 3.08 28.73 -14.43
C LEU A 290 1.70 29.36 -14.12
N TYR A 291 1.04 28.95 -13.03
CA TYR A 291 0.21 29.85 -12.19
C TYR A 291 -0.10 29.39 -10.73
N ASN A 292 0.37 28.24 -10.20
CA ASN A 292 -0.10 27.87 -8.85
C ASN A 292 0.76 27.02 -7.89
N LEU A 293 2.11 27.01 -7.96
CA LEU A 293 2.91 26.17 -7.05
C LEU A 293 4.17 26.86 -6.49
N ASN A 294 3.99 27.89 -5.65
CA ASN A 294 5.08 28.42 -4.80
C ASN A 294 5.50 27.44 -3.68
N LEU A 295 4.77 26.35 -3.46
CA LEU A 295 5.08 25.34 -2.42
C LEU A 295 6.13 24.30 -2.86
N LEU A 296 6.34 24.09 -4.17
CA LEU A 296 7.25 23.06 -4.68
C LEU A 296 8.73 23.46 -4.63
N ARG A 297 9.03 24.76 -4.54
CA ARG A 297 10.37 25.30 -4.82
C ARG A 297 11.44 25.07 -3.75
N SER A 298 11.09 24.70 -2.50
CA SER A 298 12.08 24.80 -1.40
C SER A 298 12.29 23.57 -0.52
N LYS A 299 11.52 22.48 -0.67
CA LYS A 299 11.60 21.36 0.30
C LYS A 299 11.34 19.96 -0.27
N ILE A 300 11.31 19.75 -1.59
CA ILE A 300 10.92 18.43 -2.11
C ILE A 300 12.04 17.41 -2.03
N LEU A 301 13.29 17.76 -2.31
CA LEU A 301 14.39 16.81 -2.18
C LEU A 301 15.49 17.44 -1.32
N VAL A 302 15.73 16.85 -0.16
CA VAL A 302 16.97 17.08 0.59
C VAL A 302 17.74 15.76 0.58
N VAL A 303 18.81 15.73 -0.22
CA VAL A 303 19.79 14.64 -0.17
C VAL A 303 20.66 14.88 1.06
N SER A 304 20.44 14.11 2.12
CA SER A 304 21.25 14.21 3.34
C SER A 304 22.12 12.97 3.49
N SER A 305 23.43 13.18 3.70
CA SER A 305 24.38 12.11 4.07
C SER A 305 24.32 11.75 5.56
N TRP A 306 23.42 12.38 6.33
CA TRP A 306 23.40 12.38 7.80
C TRP A 306 22.25 11.56 8.39
N PHE A 307 21.11 11.40 7.69
CA PHE A 307 19.99 10.59 8.15
C PHE A 307 20.02 9.19 7.53
N MET A 308 20.96 8.36 7.97
CA MET A 308 20.91 6.92 7.71
C MET A 308 20.14 6.26 8.86
N TRP A 309 18.87 5.90 8.62
CA TRP A 309 18.22 4.94 9.49
C TRP A 309 18.90 3.59 9.27
N VAL A 310 19.78 3.23 10.21
CA VAL A 310 20.58 2.01 10.18
C VAL A 310 19.66 0.81 10.41
N LEU A 311 19.04 0.36 9.33
CA LEU A 311 18.52 -0.99 9.18
C LEU A 311 19.20 -1.54 7.93
N THR A 312 20.42 -2.06 8.12
CA THR A 312 21.13 -2.96 7.19
C THR A 312 20.99 -2.58 5.70
N TYR A 313 21.83 -1.65 5.22
CA TYR A 313 22.09 -1.30 3.81
C TYR A 313 20.91 -1.29 2.80
N SER A 314 19.67 -1.14 3.26
CA SER A 314 18.53 -0.94 2.38
C SER A 314 18.38 0.56 2.11
N LEU A 315 18.23 0.95 0.84
CA LEU A 315 17.96 2.34 0.46
C LEU A 315 16.51 2.72 0.82
N TYR A 316 16.38 3.87 1.49
CA TYR A 316 15.09 4.39 1.97
C TYR A 316 14.91 5.85 1.55
N CYS A 317 13.71 6.16 1.09
CA CYS A 317 13.17 7.50 1.03
C CYS A 317 12.31 7.75 2.26
N VAL A 318 12.49 8.91 2.89
CA VAL A 318 11.70 9.33 4.06
C VAL A 318 10.86 10.54 3.67
N MET A 319 9.58 10.50 4.00
CA MET A 319 8.66 11.63 3.84
C MET A 319 8.04 11.93 5.19
N HIS A 320 7.99 13.21 5.55
CA HIS A 320 7.40 13.65 6.80
C HIS A 320 6.77 15.03 6.64
N CYS A 321 5.63 15.28 7.27
CA CYS A 321 4.99 16.60 7.25
C CYS A 321 5.86 17.63 7.99
N THR A 322 6.58 18.48 7.27
CA THR A 322 7.14 19.71 7.86
C THR A 322 6.04 20.76 7.87
N LEU A 323 5.50 21.09 9.05
CA LEU A 323 4.84 22.37 9.21
C LEU A 323 5.86 23.45 8.80
N GLY A 324 5.46 24.34 7.90
CA GLY A 324 6.21 25.58 7.72
C GLY A 324 6.33 26.25 9.08
N MET A 325 7.56 26.48 9.52
CA MET A 325 7.83 27.68 10.30
C MET A 325 7.71 28.88 9.37
#